data_AF-A0A1G3Y934-F1
#
_entry.id   AF-A0A1G3Y934-F1
#
_cell.length_a   1.000
_cell.length_b   1.000
_cell.length_c   1.000
_cell.angle_alpha   90.00
_cell.angle_beta   90.00
_cell.angle_gamma   90.00
#
_symmetry.space_group_name_H-M   'P 1'
#
loop_
_entity.id
_entity.type
_entity.pdbx_description
1 polymer ?
#
loop_
_entity_poly.entity_id
_entity_poly.type
_entity_poly.pdbx_seq_one_letter_code
_entity_poly.pdbx_strand_id
1 'polypeptide(L)'
;MWKRLKNNFDSGIEKIRWFSSLFSERLKIEYLVMKLLYRSEQLERKRDEFMKKIGRRVYELKGYSDRYILKDGIVIEALSEIEKINAEIDVTRKKASEISRIEA
;
A
#
# COMPACT_ATOMS: atom_id res chain seq x y z
N MET A 1 -47.02 -31.19 0.76
CA MET A 1 -45.71 -31.15 0.08
C MET A 1 -45.22 -29.73 -0.20
N TRP A 2 -46.05 -28.83 -0.74
CA TRP A 2 -45.69 -27.43 -1.05
C TRP A 2 -45.08 -26.63 0.12
N LYS A 3 -45.65 -26.70 1.33
CA LYS A 3 -45.09 -26.03 2.53
C LYS A 3 -43.66 -26.49 2.88
N ARG A 4 -43.35 -27.78 2.71
CA ARG A 4 -41.99 -28.30 2.97
C ARG A 4 -41.01 -27.82 1.89
N LEU A 5 -41.45 -27.77 0.63
CA LEU A 5 -40.65 -27.25 -0.47
C LEU A 5 -40.29 -25.78 -0.25
N LYS A 6 -41.29 -24.95 0.13
CA LYS A 6 -41.10 -23.53 0.43
C LYS A 6 -40.14 -23.32 1.61
N ASN A 7 -40.33 -24.04 2.71
CA ASN A 7 -39.45 -23.94 3.88
C ASN A 7 -38.01 -24.36 3.55
N ASN A 8 -37.82 -25.39 2.73
CA ASN A 8 -36.49 -25.81 2.30
C ASN A 8 -35.81 -24.73 1.44
N PHE A 9 -36.55 -24.10 0.52
CA PHE A 9 -36.06 -22.98 -0.29
C PHE A 9 -35.70 -21.77 0.56
N ASP A 10 -36.57 -21.36 1.49
CA ASP A 10 -36.34 -20.22 2.37
C ASP A 10 -35.07 -20.45 3.23
N SER A 11 -34.91 -21.66 3.78
CA SER A 11 -33.68 -22.02 4.53
C SER A 11 -32.42 -22.06 3.64
N GLY A 12 -32.56 -22.42 2.37
CA GLY A 12 -31.45 -22.42 1.41
C GLY A 12 -31.00 -21.00 1.07
N ILE A 13 -31.95 -20.10 0.84
CA ILE A 13 -31.69 -18.67 0.58
C ILE A 13 -31.03 -18.04 1.80
N GLU A 14 -31.49 -18.37 3.01
CA GLU A 14 -30.92 -17.85 4.25
C GLU A 14 -29.46 -18.29 4.45
N LYS A 15 -29.14 -19.56 4.17
CA LYS A 15 -27.77 -20.07 4.18
C LYS A 15 -26.87 -19.39 3.15
N ILE A 16 -27.36 -19.19 1.92
CA ILE A 16 -26.62 -18.47 0.89
C ILE A 16 -26.36 -17.03 1.34
N ARG A 17 -27.36 -16.35 1.91
CA ARG A 17 -27.24 -14.98 2.40
C ARG A 17 -26.19 -14.87 3.50
N TRP A 18 -26.16 -15.80 4.45
CA TRP A 18 -25.14 -15.87 5.50
C TRP A 18 -23.75 -16.14 4.93
N PHE A 19 -23.62 -17.06 3.98
CA PHE A 19 -22.34 -17.33 3.33
C PHE A 19 -21.83 -16.11 2.54
N SER A 20 -22.72 -15.46 1.79
CA SER A 20 -22.41 -14.24 1.05
C SER A 20 -22.01 -13.08 1.96
N SER A 21 -22.65 -12.91 3.12
CA SER A 21 -22.25 -11.85 4.05
C SER A 21 -20.83 -12.07 4.58
N LEU A 22 -20.53 -13.29 5.05
CA LEU A 22 -19.19 -13.64 5.53
C LEU A 22 -18.13 -13.53 4.43
N PHE A 23 -18.42 -14.02 3.23
CA PHE A 23 -17.51 -13.95 2.11
C PHE A 23 -17.24 -12.49 1.69
N SER A 24 -18.27 -11.64 1.71
CA SER A 24 -18.12 -10.22 1.37
C SER A 24 -17.27 -9.44 2.38
N GLU A 25 -17.33 -9.81 3.66
CA GLU A 25 -16.51 -9.21 4.71
C GLU A 25 -15.04 -9.56 4.50
N ARG A 26 -14.73 -10.84 4.29
CA ARG A 26 -13.36 -11.29 4.01
C ARG A 26 -12.76 -10.64 2.76
N LEU A 27 -13.52 -10.56 1.67
CA LEU A 27 -13.05 -9.92 0.43
C LEU A 27 -12.74 -8.44 0.62
N LYS A 28 -13.53 -7.71 1.41
CA LYS A 28 -13.26 -6.29 1.69
C LYS A 28 -11.92 -6.11 2.40
N ILE A 29 -11.60 -7.01 3.32
CA ILE A 29 -10.38 -6.96 4.11
C ILE A 29 -9.17 -7.27 3.25
N GLU A 30 -9.23 -8.35 2.47
CA GLU A 30 -8.17 -8.71 1.52
C GLU A 30 -7.93 -7.57 0.50
N TYR A 31 -9.00 -6.95 0.01
CA TYR A 31 -8.90 -5.77 -0.85
C TYR A 31 -8.21 -4.58 -0.16
N LEU A 32 -8.54 -4.28 1.09
CA LEU A 32 -7.89 -3.19 1.86
C LEU A 32 -6.41 -3.47 2.08
N VAL A 33 -6.03 -4.69 2.43
CA VAL A 33 -4.62 -5.10 2.58
C VAL A 33 -3.90 -4.94 1.24
N MET A 34 -4.47 -5.46 0.15
CA MET A 34 -3.89 -5.33 -1.20
C MET A 34 -3.71 -3.86 -1.60
N LYS A 35 -4.69 -3.00 -1.31
CA LYS A 35 -4.62 -1.56 -1.59
C LYS A 35 -3.49 -0.87 -0.81
N LEU A 36 -3.27 -1.25 0.44
CA LEU A 36 -2.18 -0.72 1.26
C LEU A 36 -0.81 -1.18 0.73
N LEU A 37 -0.67 -2.46 0.36
CA LEU A 37 0.55 -2.98 -0.24
C LEU A 37 0.86 -2.31 -1.58
N TYR A 38 -0.15 -2.13 -2.43
CA TYR A 38 0.01 -1.41 -3.69
C TYR A 38 0.45 0.04 -3.46
N ARG A 39 -0.12 0.75 -2.47
CA ARG A 39 0.32 2.10 -2.10
C ARG A 39 1.78 2.10 -1.64
N SER A 40 2.20 1.12 -0.84
CA SER A 40 3.60 0.98 -0.42
C SER A 40 4.52 0.83 -1.64
N GLU A 41 4.14 0.02 -2.63
CA GLU A 41 4.93 -0.16 -3.85
C GLU A 41 5.04 1.13 -4.67
N GLN A 42 3.94 1.90 -4.80
CA GLN A 42 3.97 3.20 -5.48
C GLN A 42 4.91 4.20 -4.80
N LEU A 43 4.92 4.21 -3.46
CA LEU A 43 5.83 5.03 -2.68
C LEU A 43 7.30 4.62 -2.89
N GLU A 44 7.59 3.31 -2.94
CA GLU A 44 8.93 2.81 -3.25
C GLU A 44 9.40 3.23 -4.65
N ARG A 45 8.53 3.15 -5.65
CA ARG A 45 8.84 3.64 -7.01
C ARG A 45 9.18 5.14 -6.99
N LYS A 46 8.41 5.95 -6.26
CA LYS A 46 8.66 7.39 -6.11
C LYS A 46 9.99 7.67 -5.39
N ARG A 47 10.33 6.89 -4.37
CA ARG A 47 11.66 6.95 -3.70
C ARG A 47 12.78 6.70 -4.70
N ASP A 48 12.63 5.67 -5.54
CA ASP A 48 13.64 5.30 -6.54
C ASP A 48 13.81 6.39 -7.62
N GLU A 49 12.75 7.12 -7.96
CA GLU A 49 12.83 8.30 -8.83
C GLU A 49 13.66 9.42 -8.19
N PHE A 50 13.49 9.69 -6.90
CA PHE A 50 14.33 10.66 -6.19
C PHE A 50 15.79 10.21 -6.11
N MET A 51 16.05 8.93 -5.87
CA MET A 51 17.41 8.38 -5.91
C MET A 51 18.05 8.57 -7.30
N LYS A 52 17.29 8.35 -8.38
CA LYS A 52 17.75 8.65 -9.75
C LYS A 52 17.99 10.14 -9.96
N LYS A 53 17.14 11.02 -9.43
CA LYS A 53 17.31 12.49 -9.48
C LYS A 53 18.62 12.91 -8.80
N ILE A 54 18.90 12.37 -7.61
CA ILE A 54 20.16 12.59 -6.89
C ILE A 54 21.34 12.10 -7.72
N GLY A 55 21.31 10.87 -8.24
CA GLY A 55 22.39 10.31 -9.04
C GLY A 55 22.72 11.15 -10.28
N ARG A 56 21.70 11.63 -11.00
CA ARG A 56 21.87 12.56 -12.12
C ARG A 56 22.51 13.86 -11.67
N ARG A 57 22.04 14.43 -10.56
CA ARG A 57 22.57 15.69 -10.04
C ARG A 57 24.04 15.57 -9.61
N VAL A 58 24.40 14.47 -8.96
CA VAL A 58 25.80 14.16 -8.60
C VAL A 58 26.68 14.10 -9.84
N TYR A 59 26.21 13.44 -10.90
CA TYR A 59 26.94 13.36 -12.17
C TYR A 59 27.15 14.74 -12.82
N GLU A 60 26.13 15.60 -12.83
CA GLU A 60 26.24 16.99 -13.33
C GLU A 60 27.25 17.83 -12.51
N LEU A 61 27.29 17.60 -11.20
CA LEU A 61 28.18 18.32 -10.29
C LEU A 61 29.65 17.90 -10.40
N LYS A 62 29.94 16.73 -10.99
CA LYS A 62 31.31 16.22 -11.22
C LYS A 62 32.21 17.23 -11.94
N GLY A 63 31.65 18.09 -12.79
CA GLY A 63 32.40 19.13 -13.51
C GLY A 63 32.84 20.32 -12.65
N TYR A 64 32.42 20.39 -11.37
CA TYR A 64 32.68 21.50 -10.47
C TYR A 64 33.41 20.99 -9.22
N SER A 65 34.72 21.25 -9.13
CA SER A 65 35.60 20.69 -8.08
C SER A 65 35.30 21.15 -6.65
N ASP A 66 34.60 22.28 -6.48
CA ASP A 66 34.35 22.91 -5.17
C ASP A 66 32.91 22.80 -4.65
N ARG A 67 32.04 22.01 -5.29
CA ARG A 67 30.65 21.88 -4.82
C ARG A 67 30.48 20.72 -3.84
N TYR A 68 30.15 21.07 -2.60
CA TYR A 68 29.62 20.11 -1.63
C TYR A 68 28.26 19.57 -2.11
N ILE A 69 28.24 18.33 -2.61
CA ILE A 69 27.06 17.65 -3.14
C ILE A 69 25.89 17.65 -2.14
N LEU A 70 26.17 17.42 -0.85
CA LEU A 70 25.14 17.39 0.19
C LEU A 70 24.58 18.77 0.55
N LYS A 71 25.20 19.85 0.07
CA LYS A 71 24.68 21.22 0.19
C LYS A 71 23.91 21.67 -1.05
N ASP A 72 23.86 20.85 -2.10
CA ASP A 72 23.10 21.18 -3.30
C ASP A 72 21.60 21.11 -3.01
N GLY A 73 20.87 22.18 -3.34
CA GLY A 73 19.44 22.30 -3.02
C GLY A 73 18.58 21.19 -3.61
N ILE A 74 18.94 20.68 -4.81
CA ILE A 74 18.20 19.58 -5.45
C ILE A 74 18.41 18.27 -4.69
N VAL A 75 19.63 18.05 -4.21
CA VAL A 75 19.97 16.87 -3.39
C VAL A 75 19.29 16.94 -2.04
N ILE A 76 19.33 18.10 -1.36
CA ILE A 76 18.66 18.30 -0.05
C ILE A 76 17.16 18.07 -0.17
N GLU A 77 16.52 18.68 -1.17
CA GLU A 77 15.08 18.51 -1.40
C GLU A 77 14.72 17.05 -1.63
N ALA A 78 15.47 16.35 -2.51
CA ALA A 78 15.22 14.94 -2.80
C ALA A 78 15.42 14.04 -1.57
N LEU A 79 16.43 14.32 -0.74
CA LEU A 79 16.65 13.60 0.52
C LEU A 79 15.50 13.80 1.50
N SER A 80 15.00 15.03 1.66
CA SER A 80 13.85 15.31 2.52
C SER A 80 12.58 14.59 2.04
N GLU A 81 12.35 14.52 0.73
CA GLU A 81 11.22 13.77 0.17
C GLU A 81 11.38 12.26 0.37
N ILE A 82 12.59 11.72 0.26
CA ILE A 82 12.88 10.31 0.58
C ILE A 82 12.58 10.00 2.04
N GLU A 83 12.95 10.86 2.98
CA GLU A 83 12.64 10.67 4.41
C GLU A 83 11.13 10.62 4.67
N LYS A 84 10.36 11.55 4.08
CA LYS A 84 8.89 11.54 4.16
C LYS A 84 8.30 10.26 3.60
N ILE A 85 8.78 9.83 2.44
CA ILE A 85 8.32 8.59 1.78
C ILE A 85 8.63 7.37 2.64
N ASN A 86 9.83 7.26 3.21
CA ASN A 86 10.20 6.15 4.08
C ASN A 86 9.29 6.07 5.31
N ALA A 87 9.00 7.22 5.94
CA ALA A 87 8.07 7.27 7.06
C ALA A 87 6.65 6.82 6.63
N GLU A 88 6.18 7.23 5.45
CA GLU A 88 4.87 6.81 4.93
C GLU A 88 4.81 5.32 4.58
N ILE A 89 5.87 4.76 4.02
CA ILE A 89 6.00 3.32 3.73
C ILE A 89 5.90 2.52 5.04
N ASP A 90 6.65 2.91 6.07
CA ASP A 90 6.65 2.23 7.36
C ASP A 90 5.26 2.24 8.01
N VAL A 91 4.58 3.39 8.00
CA VAL A 91 3.20 3.50 8.50
C VAL A 91 2.24 2.62 7.69
N THR A 92 2.37 2.62 6.36
CA THR A 92 1.49 1.85 5.47
C THR A 92 1.68 0.35 5.67
N ARG A 93 2.93 -0.11 5.80
CA ARG A 93 3.26 -1.52 6.05
C ARG A 93 2.80 -1.98 7.43
N LYS A 94 2.96 -1.16 8.46
CA LYS A 94 2.44 -1.44 9.81
C LYS A 94 0.93 -1.63 9.78
N LYS A 95 0.19 -0.71 9.16
CA LYS A 95 -1.27 -0.82 8.99
C LYS A 95 -1.69 -2.10 8.25
N ALA A 96 -0.99 -2.46 7.18
CA ALA A 96 -1.26 -3.71 6.46
C ALA A 96 -1.01 -4.96 7.33
N SER A 97 0.09 -4.96 8.11
CA SER A 97 0.41 -6.06 9.04
C SER A 97 -0.60 -6.17 10.18
N GLU A 98 -1.10 -5.04 10.71
CA GLU A 98 -2.12 -5.01 11.77
C GLU A 98 -3.45 -5.58 11.26
N ILE A 99 -3.93 -5.14 10.10
CA ILE A 99 -5.17 -5.68 9.49
C ILE A 99 -5.03 -7.17 9.22
N SER A 100 -3.87 -7.60 8.70
CA SER A 100 -3.61 -9.02 8.45
C SER A 100 -3.58 -9.88 9.72
N ARG A 101 -3.22 -9.31 10.89
CA ARG A 101 -3.16 -10.05 12.16
C ARG A 101 -4.49 -10.12 12.89
N ILE A 102 -5.36 -9.14 12.71
CA ILE A 102 -6.69 -9.13 13.35
C ILE A 102 -7.61 -10.19 12.72
N GLU A 103 -7.31 -10.59 11.48
CA GLU A 103 -8.17 -11.43 10.64
C GLU A 103 -7.60 -12.84 10.38
N ALA A 104 -6.40 -13.14 10.89
CA ALA A 104 -5.73 -14.45 10.83
C ALA A 104 -5.92 -15.24 12.14
#